data_AF-A0A9P5WVY0-F1
#
_entry.id   AF-A0A9P5WVY0-F1
#
_cell.length_a   1.000
_cell.length_b   1.000
_cell.length_c   1.000
_cell.angle_alpha   90.00
_cell.angle_beta   90.00
_cell.angle_gamma   90.00
#
_symmetry.space_group_name_H-M   'P 1'
#
loop_
_entity.id
_entity.type
_entity.pdbx_description
1 polymer ?
#
loop_
_entity_poly.entity_id
_entity_poly.type
_entity_poly.pdbx_seq_one_letter_code
_entity_poly.pdbx_strand_id
1 'polypeptide(L)'
;EIIELINNLHSNTSLPIIWMICSRPESHLKRIFARTDYTIQCWREFLQIDSEESRIDTETFIRGRFEEIHKIYGEQVEEDANGCWPPETAIEQIVVKTSGLFVLADTLLKHIEDSETSDPDERLGEVLAFLRHSHLIGSRNPMHDLDLFYTRILSVIPDDHWSIIRQILVATTFSSEYGNRMAVQSICNLLGITRTKFYAVMRRLHSVIDIPEPSDAAETPLHFFHATFLDYLTDPNRAGRFSIGK
;
A
#
# COMPACT_ATOMS: atom_id res chain seq x y z
N GLU A 1 -17.78 -9.33 -16.83
CA GLU A 1 -17.13 -10.59 -17.24
C GLU A 1 -17.08 -11.65 -16.13
N ILE A 2 -16.22 -11.58 -15.11
CA ILE A 2 -16.12 -12.67 -14.08
C ILE A 2 -17.44 -12.95 -13.37
N ILE A 3 -18.17 -11.92 -12.91
CA ILE A 3 -19.46 -12.11 -12.21
C ILE A 3 -20.51 -12.76 -13.14
N GLU A 4 -20.46 -12.46 -14.44
CA GLU A 4 -21.37 -13.02 -15.43
C GLU A 4 -21.05 -14.50 -15.68
N LEU A 5 -19.75 -14.84 -15.70
CA LEU A 5 -19.29 -16.21 -15.81
C LEU A 5 -19.68 -17.05 -14.59
N ILE A 6 -19.56 -16.50 -13.38
CA ILE A 6 -20.02 -17.16 -12.13
C ILE A 6 -21.53 -17.40 -12.19
N ASN A 7 -22.32 -16.43 -12.68
CA ASN A 7 -23.77 -16.59 -12.84
C ASN A 7 -24.11 -17.70 -13.81
N ASN A 8 -23.46 -17.72 -14.98
CA ASN A 8 -23.68 -18.76 -15.99
C ASN A 8 -23.31 -20.16 -15.47
N LEU A 9 -22.24 -20.29 -14.69
CA LEU A 9 -21.85 -21.56 -14.08
C LEU A 9 -22.88 -22.02 -13.03
N HIS A 10 -23.35 -21.10 -12.19
CA HIS A 10 -24.37 -21.41 -11.19
C HIS A 10 -25.69 -21.87 -11.82
N SER A 11 -26.12 -21.25 -12.93
CA SER A 11 -27.37 -21.62 -13.61
C SER A 11 -27.28 -22.94 -14.37
N ASN A 12 -26.09 -23.37 -14.81
CA ASN A 12 -25.93 -24.54 -15.70
C ASN A 12 -25.26 -25.75 -15.06
N THR A 13 -24.65 -25.61 -13.88
CA THR A 13 -23.89 -26.70 -13.23
C THR A 13 -23.95 -26.61 -11.70
N SER A 14 -24.13 -27.76 -11.02
CA SER A 14 -23.96 -27.85 -9.57
C SER A 14 -22.50 -28.13 -9.24
N LEU A 15 -21.72 -27.08 -9.00
CA LEU A 15 -20.34 -27.19 -8.53
C LEU A 15 -20.30 -27.03 -7.00
N PRO A 16 -19.50 -27.84 -6.26
CA PRO A 16 -19.34 -27.70 -4.81
C PRO A 16 -18.38 -26.54 -4.47
N ILE A 17 -18.58 -25.38 -5.08
CA ILE A 17 -17.70 -24.20 -4.96
C ILE A 17 -18.49 -23.07 -4.32
N ILE A 18 -17.91 -22.45 -3.29
CA ILE A 18 -18.40 -21.21 -2.69
C ILE A 18 -17.57 -20.06 -3.26
N TRP A 19 -18.24 -19.05 -3.80
CA TRP A 19 -17.61 -17.85 -4.35
C TRP A 19 -17.66 -16.73 -3.31
N MET A 20 -16.51 -16.15 -2.99
CA MET A 20 -16.39 -14.92 -2.21
C MET A 20 -15.83 -13.82 -3.11
N ILE A 21 -16.52 -12.67 -3.18
CA ILE A 21 -16.13 -11.54 -4.02
C ILE A 21 -15.90 -10.33 -3.12
N CYS A 22 -14.66 -9.90 -3.02
CA CYS A 22 -14.28 -8.69 -2.30
C CYS A 22 -14.02 -7.57 -3.31
N SER A 23 -14.76 -6.47 -3.21
CA SER A 23 -14.63 -5.35 -4.15
C SER A 23 -14.97 -4.02 -3.51
N ARG A 24 -14.33 -2.94 -3.99
CA ARG A 24 -14.81 -1.58 -3.71
C ARG A 24 -16.23 -1.39 -4.28
N PRO A 25 -17.05 -0.47 -3.73
CA PRO A 25 -18.43 -0.25 -4.17
C PRO A 25 -18.51 0.54 -5.50
N GLU A 26 -17.80 0.07 -6.53
CA GLU A 26 -17.70 0.70 -7.84
C GLU A 26 -19.04 0.63 -8.58
N SER A 27 -19.36 1.72 -9.30
CA SER A 27 -20.67 1.92 -9.94
C SER A 27 -21.04 0.78 -10.90
N HIS A 28 -20.04 0.24 -11.61
CA HIS A 28 -20.25 -0.85 -12.55
C HIS A 28 -20.64 -2.16 -11.85
N LEU A 29 -20.05 -2.47 -10.69
CA LEU A 29 -20.39 -3.63 -9.87
C LEU A 29 -21.76 -3.48 -9.23
N LYS A 30 -22.05 -2.29 -8.67
CA LYS A 30 -23.40 -1.96 -8.15
C LYS A 30 -24.47 -2.20 -9.20
N ARG A 31 -24.23 -1.79 -10.44
CA ARG A 31 -25.15 -2.02 -11.56
C ARG A 31 -25.30 -3.50 -11.87
N ILE A 32 -24.20 -4.26 -11.96
CA ILE A 32 -24.25 -5.71 -12.24
C ILE A 32 -25.09 -6.43 -11.17
N PHE A 33 -24.82 -6.18 -9.89
CA PHE A 33 -25.51 -6.80 -8.77
C PHE A 33 -26.96 -6.34 -8.56
N ALA A 34 -27.39 -5.26 -9.23
CA ALA A 34 -28.77 -4.77 -9.20
C ALA A 34 -29.63 -5.33 -10.33
N ARG A 35 -29.04 -6.02 -11.33
CA ARG A 35 -29.81 -6.58 -12.44
C ARG A 35 -30.62 -7.80 -11.95
N THR A 36 -31.88 -7.86 -12.36
CA THR A 36 -32.83 -8.91 -11.97
C THR A 36 -32.67 -10.22 -12.74
N ASP A 37 -31.81 -10.25 -13.76
CA ASP A 37 -31.50 -11.43 -14.57
C ASP A 37 -30.42 -12.34 -13.95
N TYR A 38 -29.83 -11.94 -12.82
CA TYR A 38 -28.91 -12.78 -12.05
C TYR A 38 -29.68 -13.63 -11.05
N THR A 39 -29.52 -14.95 -11.12
CA THR A 39 -30.11 -15.90 -10.18
C THR A 39 -29.29 -16.05 -8.90
N ILE A 40 -28.06 -15.53 -8.86
CA ILE A 40 -27.19 -15.60 -7.68
C ILE A 40 -27.80 -14.75 -6.56
N GLN A 41 -28.40 -15.41 -5.58
CA GLN A 41 -28.62 -14.83 -4.26
C GLN A 41 -27.28 -14.82 -3.53
N CYS A 42 -26.63 -13.65 -3.49
CA CYS A 42 -25.42 -13.45 -2.70
C CYS A 42 -25.78 -12.82 -1.36
N TRP A 43 -25.22 -13.35 -0.29
CA TRP A 43 -25.08 -12.59 0.94
C TRP A 43 -24.14 -11.41 0.67
N ARG A 44 -24.51 -10.23 1.19
CA ARG A 44 -23.75 -9.00 1.00
C ARG A 44 -23.48 -8.39 2.35
N GLU A 45 -22.21 -8.14 2.60
CA GLU A 45 -21.75 -7.39 3.75
C GLU A 45 -21.00 -6.16 3.26
N PHE A 46 -21.28 -5.02 3.88
CA PHE A 46 -20.58 -3.79 3.60
C PHE A 46 -19.57 -3.56 4.71
N LEU A 47 -18.29 -3.70 4.36
CA LEU A 47 -17.19 -3.41 5.26
C LEU A 47 -16.91 -1.90 5.23
N GLN A 48 -17.33 -1.21 6.27
CA GLN A 48 -17.06 0.21 6.44
C GLN A 48 -15.62 0.39 6.97
N ILE A 49 -14.80 1.16 6.26
CA ILE A 49 -13.36 1.32 6.53
C ILE A 49 -13.09 1.95 7.91
N ASP A 50 -13.98 2.80 8.40
CA ASP A 50 -13.88 3.50 9.68
C ASP A 50 -14.88 2.97 10.73
N SER A 51 -15.32 1.71 10.59
CA SER A 51 -16.16 1.05 11.60
C SER A 51 -15.39 0.85 12.92
N GLU A 52 -16.13 0.61 14.01
CA GLU A 52 -15.53 0.28 15.30
C GLU A 52 -14.65 -0.98 15.21
N GLU A 53 -15.14 -2.01 14.53
CA GLU A 53 -14.39 -3.27 14.30
C GLU A 53 -13.10 -3.00 13.52
N SER A 54 -13.16 -2.20 12.45
CA SER A 54 -11.98 -1.83 11.65
C SER A 54 -10.93 -1.07 12.48
N ARG A 55 -11.38 -0.22 13.41
CA ARG A 55 -10.48 0.51 14.32
C ARG A 55 -9.81 -0.44 15.30
N ILE A 56 -10.55 -1.39 15.88
CA ILE A 56 -10.01 -2.41 16.80
C ILE A 56 -8.99 -3.31 16.07
N ASP A 57 -9.32 -3.76 14.85
CA ASP A 57 -8.44 -4.60 14.05
C ASP A 57 -7.17 -3.84 13.64
N THR A 58 -7.31 -2.58 13.22
CA THR A 58 -6.17 -1.73 12.87
C THR A 58 -5.28 -1.44 14.07
N GLU A 59 -5.85 -1.19 15.25
CA GLU A 59 -5.08 -1.02 16.48
C GLU A 59 -4.32 -2.30 16.85
N THR A 60 -4.99 -3.45 16.80
CA THR A 60 -4.36 -4.76 17.06
C THR A 60 -3.19 -5.00 16.11
N PHE A 61 -3.38 -4.70 14.83
CA PHE A 61 -2.33 -4.76 13.82
C PHE A 61 -1.16 -3.82 14.12
N ILE A 62 -1.43 -2.54 14.43
CA ILE A 62 -0.40 -1.54 14.74
C ILE A 62 0.46 -2.00 15.92
N ARG A 63 -0.17 -2.45 17.00
CA ARG A 63 0.53 -2.94 18.19
C ARG A 63 1.40 -4.15 17.88
N GLY A 64 0.83 -5.16 17.20
CA GLY A 64 1.59 -6.35 16.80
C GLY A 64 2.77 -6.03 15.89
N ARG A 65 2.63 -5.09 14.95
CA ARG A 65 3.73 -4.65 14.09
C ARG A 65 4.82 -3.92 14.85
N PHE A 66 4.47 -3.07 15.83
CA PHE A 66 5.49 -2.45 16.68
C PHE A 66 6.25 -3.48 17.52
N GLU A 67 5.59 -4.53 18.03
CA GLU A 67 6.28 -5.63 18.69
C GLU A 67 7.27 -6.36 17.75
N GLU A 68 6.90 -6.54 16.49
CA GLU A 68 7.78 -7.14 15.48
C GLU A 68 8.98 -6.25 15.16
N ILE A 69 8.76 -4.94 14.96
CA ILE A 69 9.84 -3.97 14.73
C ILE A 69 10.77 -3.93 15.96
N HIS A 70 10.22 -3.88 17.18
CA HIS A 70 11.01 -3.90 18.41
C HIS A 70 11.86 -5.18 18.54
N LYS A 71 11.34 -6.34 18.14
CA LYS A 71 12.13 -7.60 18.13
C LYS A 71 13.30 -7.56 17.15
N ILE A 72 13.15 -6.87 16.02
CA ILE A 72 14.18 -6.78 14.97
C ILE A 72 15.24 -5.72 15.31
N TYR A 73 14.79 -4.57 15.86
CA TYR A 73 15.62 -3.37 16.04
C TYR A 73 15.83 -2.99 17.51
N GLY A 74 15.48 -3.84 18.47
CA GLY A 74 15.47 -3.53 19.90
C GLY A 74 16.79 -2.97 20.45
N GLU A 75 17.94 -3.36 19.89
CA GLU A 75 19.26 -2.84 20.28
C GLU A 75 19.54 -1.42 19.75
N GLN A 76 18.73 -0.92 18.81
CA GLN A 76 18.92 0.34 18.08
C GLN A 76 17.93 1.43 18.51
N VAL A 77 16.90 1.09 19.26
CA VAL A 77 15.83 2.01 19.66
C VAL A 77 15.98 2.47 21.11
N GLU A 78 15.59 3.71 21.38
CA GLU A 78 15.57 4.29 22.72
C GLU A 78 14.31 3.84 23.46
N GLU A 79 14.44 2.76 24.24
CA GLU A 79 13.38 2.30 25.12
C GLU A 79 13.07 3.31 26.23
N ASP A 80 11.80 3.38 26.63
CA ASP A 80 11.40 4.16 27.80
C ASP A 80 11.89 3.52 29.12
N ALA A 81 11.57 4.14 30.26
CA ALA A 81 11.97 3.66 31.57
C ALA A 81 11.44 2.24 31.92
N ASN A 82 10.50 1.70 31.16
CA ASN A 82 9.91 0.37 31.33
C ASN A 82 10.40 -0.64 30.28
N GLY A 83 11.33 -0.26 29.40
CA GLY A 83 11.77 -1.12 28.30
C GLY A 83 10.76 -1.17 27.15
N CYS A 84 9.84 -0.20 27.06
CA CYS A 84 8.81 -0.17 26.03
C CYS A 84 9.22 0.75 24.89
N TRP A 85 9.16 0.22 23.67
CA TRP A 85 9.28 0.98 22.45
C TRP A 85 8.24 0.52 21.41
N PRO A 86 7.55 1.44 20.73
CA PRO A 86 7.56 2.90 20.95
C PRO A 86 6.75 3.30 22.20
N PRO A 87 6.83 4.57 22.65
CA PRO A 87 5.98 5.05 23.73
C PRO A 87 4.49 4.89 23.41
N GLU A 88 3.66 4.53 24.39
CA GLU A 88 2.21 4.31 24.20
C GLU A 88 1.52 5.51 23.53
N THR A 89 1.92 6.73 23.91
CA THR A 89 1.39 7.97 23.32
C THR A 89 1.67 8.11 21.82
N ALA A 90 2.71 7.49 21.29
CA ALA A 90 3.00 7.44 19.86
C ALA A 90 2.08 6.45 19.15
N ILE A 91 1.85 5.28 19.75
CA ILE A 91 0.91 4.27 19.26
C ILE A 91 -0.49 4.86 19.17
N GLU A 92 -0.99 5.47 20.25
CA GLU A 92 -2.30 6.10 20.30
C GLU A 92 -2.47 7.18 19.22
N GLN A 93 -1.44 7.99 18.97
CA GLN A 93 -1.46 8.97 17.89
C GLN A 93 -1.65 8.30 16.52
N ILE A 94 -0.91 7.24 16.21
CA ILE A 94 -1.04 6.52 14.94
C ILE A 94 -2.43 5.86 14.82
N VAL A 95 -2.92 5.23 15.89
CA VAL A 95 -4.25 4.60 15.93
C VAL A 95 -5.35 5.63 15.66
N VAL A 96 -5.33 6.76 16.36
CA VAL A 96 -6.32 7.83 16.19
C VAL A 96 -6.28 8.40 14.77
N LYS A 97 -5.08 8.62 14.22
CA LYS A 97 -4.93 9.23 12.89
C LYS A 97 -5.23 8.28 11.74
N THR A 98 -4.99 6.99 11.90
CA THR A 98 -5.34 5.98 10.89
C THR A 98 -6.84 5.71 10.87
N SER A 99 -7.54 5.81 12.02
CA SER A 99 -9.00 5.72 12.14
C SER A 99 -9.62 4.50 11.45
N GLY A 100 -8.93 3.35 11.48
CA GLY A 100 -9.35 2.11 10.81
C GLY A 100 -8.86 1.96 9.36
N LEU A 101 -8.18 2.96 8.78
CA LEU A 101 -7.59 2.84 7.46
C LEU A 101 -6.31 2.00 7.49
N PHE A 102 -6.47 0.68 7.40
CA PHE A 102 -5.38 -0.30 7.45
C PHE A 102 -4.21 0.04 6.50
N VAL A 103 -4.50 0.44 5.26
CA VAL A 103 -3.46 0.77 4.27
C VAL A 103 -2.58 1.95 4.70
N LEU A 104 -3.15 2.94 5.40
CA LEU A 104 -2.36 4.04 5.94
C LEU A 104 -1.50 3.53 7.11
N ALA A 105 -2.06 2.74 8.02
CA ALA A 105 -1.31 2.14 9.12
C ALA A 105 -0.12 1.30 8.62
N ASP A 106 -0.35 0.38 7.68
CA ASP A 106 0.68 -0.47 7.09
C ASP A 106 1.76 0.37 6.37
N THR A 107 1.37 1.38 5.59
CA THR A 107 2.34 2.24 4.89
C THR A 107 3.21 3.03 5.88
N LEU A 108 2.63 3.54 6.98
CA LEU A 108 3.37 4.26 8.04
C LEU A 108 4.36 3.32 8.74
N LEU A 109 3.92 2.11 9.10
CA LEU A 109 4.75 1.14 9.81
C LEU A 109 5.89 0.61 8.94
N LYS A 110 5.64 0.35 7.64
CA LYS A 110 6.70 0.00 6.70
C LYS A 110 7.71 1.12 6.49
N HIS A 111 7.29 2.38 6.61
CA HIS A 111 8.21 3.51 6.58
C HIS A 111 9.09 3.62 7.84
N ILE A 112 8.58 3.17 8.98
CA ILE A 112 9.34 3.07 10.24
C ILE A 112 10.35 1.93 10.18
N GLU A 113 9.96 0.80 9.59
CA GLU A 113 10.79 -0.41 9.40
C GLU A 113 11.84 -0.27 8.28
N ASP A 114 12.35 0.94 8.01
CA ASP A 114 13.36 1.15 6.98
C ASP A 114 14.68 0.45 7.35
N SER A 115 14.89 -0.74 6.80
CA SER A 115 16.03 -1.61 7.08
C SER A 115 17.39 -1.03 6.68
N GLU A 116 17.44 0.03 5.86
CA GLU A 116 18.71 0.65 5.45
C GLU A 116 19.14 1.82 6.33
N THR A 117 18.21 2.54 6.95
CA THR A 117 18.55 3.69 7.82
C THR A 117 18.91 3.28 9.25
N SER A 118 18.54 2.07 9.68
CA SER A 118 18.82 1.53 11.03
C SER A 118 18.40 2.46 12.19
N ASP A 119 17.44 3.35 11.96
CA ASP A 119 16.92 4.27 12.98
C ASP A 119 15.39 4.34 12.92
N PRO A 120 14.70 3.33 13.50
CA PRO A 120 13.24 3.34 13.59
C PRO A 120 12.70 4.52 14.41
N ASP A 121 13.50 5.08 15.33
CA ASP A 121 13.10 6.21 16.18
C ASP A 121 13.03 7.52 15.39
N GLU A 122 14.04 7.80 14.57
CA GLU A 122 14.02 8.96 13.68
C GLU A 122 12.80 8.88 12.75
N ARG A 123 12.55 7.72 12.15
CA ARG A 123 11.40 7.50 11.26
C ARG A 123 10.07 7.63 11.97
N LEU A 124 9.95 7.09 13.18
CA LEU A 124 8.77 7.30 14.01
C LEU A 124 8.56 8.78 14.29
N GLY A 125 9.62 9.53 14.60
CA GLY A 125 9.61 10.98 14.76
C GLY A 125 9.09 11.71 13.51
N GLU A 126 9.56 11.32 12.32
CA GLU A 126 9.09 11.85 11.04
C GLU A 126 7.60 11.58 10.81
N VAL A 127 7.14 10.36 11.10
CA VAL A 127 5.73 9.95 11.01
C VAL A 127 4.87 10.78 11.97
N LEU A 128 5.25 10.87 13.24
CA LEU A 128 4.50 11.65 14.22
C LEU A 128 4.48 13.14 13.87
N ALA A 129 5.57 13.68 13.33
CA ALA A 129 5.61 15.04 12.82
C ALA A 129 4.65 15.24 11.64
N PHE A 130 4.63 14.31 10.67
CA PHE A 130 3.67 14.34 9.57
C PHE A 130 2.22 14.32 10.07
N LEU A 131 1.90 13.43 11.02
CA LEU A 131 0.58 13.28 11.60
C LEU A 131 0.10 14.50 12.42
N ARG A 132 1.03 15.28 12.98
CA ARG A 132 0.72 16.55 13.67
C ARG A 132 0.41 17.69 12.70
N HIS A 133 1.17 17.80 11.60
CA HIS A 133 1.05 18.92 10.65
C HIS A 133 -0.04 18.71 9.59
N SER A 134 -0.33 17.46 9.24
CA SER A 134 -1.52 17.17 8.46
C SER A 134 -2.74 17.58 9.30
N HIS A 135 -3.60 18.42 8.73
CA HIS A 135 -4.89 18.78 9.32
C HIS A 135 -5.82 17.54 9.29
N LEU A 136 -5.45 16.47 9.99
CA LEU A 136 -6.25 15.25 10.16
C LEU A 136 -7.47 15.49 11.06
N ILE A 137 -7.87 16.76 11.20
CA ILE A 137 -9.09 17.17 11.87
C ILE A 137 -10.20 17.10 10.81
N GLY A 138 -10.79 15.92 10.65
CA GLY A 138 -12.08 15.77 9.99
C GLY A 138 -12.10 15.92 8.46
N SER A 139 -11.00 15.64 7.78
CA SER A 139 -11.04 15.32 6.34
C SER A 139 -12.02 14.15 6.15
N ARG A 140 -13.14 14.38 5.47
CA ARG A 140 -14.18 13.37 5.18
C ARG A 140 -13.68 12.22 4.28
N ASN A 141 -12.40 12.19 3.91
CA ASN A 141 -11.85 11.21 3.00
C ASN A 141 -10.51 10.65 3.52
N PRO A 142 -10.50 9.47 4.14
CA PRO A 142 -9.29 8.77 4.57
C PRO A 142 -8.25 8.57 3.45
N MET A 143 -8.68 8.54 2.18
CA MET A 143 -7.76 8.45 1.05
C MET A 143 -6.91 9.71 0.83
N HIS A 144 -7.41 10.88 1.24
CA HIS A 144 -6.65 12.13 1.11
C HIS A 144 -5.38 12.11 1.98
N ASP A 145 -5.49 11.58 3.20
CA ASP A 145 -4.35 11.55 4.13
C ASP A 145 -3.29 10.54 3.68
N LEU A 146 -3.75 9.43 3.08
CA LEU A 146 -2.89 8.48 2.39
C LEU A 146 -2.15 9.14 1.21
N ASP A 147 -2.84 9.93 0.38
CA ASP A 147 -2.25 10.66 -0.74
C ASP A 147 -1.20 11.69 -0.29
N LEU A 148 -1.47 12.39 0.81
CA LEU A 148 -0.49 13.30 1.43
C LEU A 148 0.76 12.53 1.89
N PHE A 149 0.59 11.34 2.45
CA PHE A 149 1.73 10.54 2.89
C PHE A 149 2.53 9.98 1.70
N TYR A 150 1.86 9.50 0.64
CA TYR A 150 2.52 9.15 -0.61
C TYR A 150 3.28 10.32 -1.22
N THR A 151 2.68 11.51 -1.23
CA THR A 151 3.35 12.74 -1.68
C THR A 151 4.60 13.02 -0.84
N ARG A 152 4.51 12.84 0.49
CA ARG A 152 5.64 13.02 1.41
C ARG A 152 6.79 12.06 1.08
N ILE A 153 6.51 10.77 0.92
CA ILE A 153 7.51 9.75 0.54
C ILE A 153 8.21 10.13 -0.77
N LEU A 154 7.46 10.58 -1.77
CA LEU A 154 8.02 10.96 -3.06
C LEU A 154 8.74 12.32 -3.03
N SER A 155 8.37 13.23 -2.13
CA SER A 155 8.93 14.58 -2.05
C SER A 155 10.39 14.64 -1.61
N VAL A 156 10.86 13.63 -0.87
CA VAL A 156 12.25 13.54 -0.43
C VAL A 156 13.18 12.93 -1.49
N ILE A 157 12.63 12.51 -2.63
CA ILE A 157 13.40 11.93 -3.73
C ILE A 157 13.93 13.05 -4.63
N PRO A 158 15.25 13.10 -4.87
CA PRO A 158 15.85 14.03 -5.84
C PRO A 158 15.23 13.89 -7.24
N ASP A 159 15.10 14.99 -7.98
CA ASP A 159 14.41 14.98 -9.29
C ASP A 159 15.09 14.06 -10.32
N ASP A 160 16.42 13.92 -10.26
CA ASP A 160 17.19 13.00 -11.12
C ASP A 160 16.90 11.53 -10.78
N HIS A 161 16.71 11.21 -9.49
CA HIS A 161 16.29 9.90 -9.04
C HIS A 161 14.83 9.61 -9.41
N TRP A 162 13.94 10.60 -9.23
CA TRP A 162 12.53 10.48 -9.59
C TRP A 162 12.34 10.20 -11.09
N SER A 163 13.13 10.83 -11.96
CA SER A 163 13.09 10.55 -13.40
C SER A 163 13.32 9.07 -13.73
N ILE A 164 14.27 8.43 -13.04
CA ILE A 164 14.60 7.01 -13.22
C ILE A 164 13.51 6.12 -12.63
N ILE A 165 13.05 6.43 -11.41
CA ILE A 165 11.94 5.74 -10.75
C ILE A 165 10.70 5.77 -11.64
N ARG A 166 10.34 6.94 -12.17
CA ARG A 166 9.19 7.09 -13.06
C ARG A 166 9.30 6.19 -14.29
N GLN A 167 10.47 6.10 -14.92
CA GLN A 167 10.67 5.20 -16.07
C GLN A 167 10.47 3.73 -15.68
N ILE A 168 11.00 3.31 -14.53
CA ILE A 168 10.82 1.96 -13.99
C ILE A 168 9.32 1.69 -13.75
N LEU A 169 8.62 2.59 -13.06
CA LEU A 169 7.20 2.43 -12.72
C LEU A 169 6.31 2.39 -13.98
N VAL A 170 6.59 3.22 -14.99
CA VAL A 170 5.88 3.16 -16.29
C VAL A 170 6.13 1.82 -16.98
N ALA A 171 7.36 1.35 -17.05
CA ALA A 171 7.68 0.06 -17.68
C ALA A 171 7.02 -1.12 -16.95
N THR A 172 7.04 -1.12 -15.62
CA THR A 172 6.39 -2.13 -14.78
C THR A 172 4.88 -2.14 -14.99
N THR A 173 4.24 -0.98 -14.93
CA THR A 173 2.77 -0.86 -15.07
C THR A 173 2.32 -1.24 -16.48
N PHE A 174 3.01 -0.76 -17.51
CA PHE A 174 2.75 -1.16 -18.90
C PHE A 174 2.86 -2.67 -19.08
N SER A 175 3.92 -3.30 -18.57
CA SER A 175 4.09 -4.76 -18.69
C SER A 175 2.94 -5.57 -18.06
N SER A 176 2.45 -5.10 -16.90
CA SER A 176 1.36 -5.75 -16.17
C SER A 176 0.02 -5.65 -16.90
N GLU A 177 -0.25 -4.56 -17.62
CA GLU A 177 -1.51 -4.38 -18.37
C GLU A 177 -1.66 -5.39 -19.51
N TYR A 178 -0.54 -5.86 -20.09
CA TYR A 178 -0.54 -6.89 -21.15
C TYR A 178 -0.38 -8.32 -20.60
N GLY A 179 -0.57 -8.52 -19.30
CA GLY A 179 -0.51 -9.84 -18.67
C GLY A 179 0.90 -10.43 -18.55
N ASN A 180 1.95 -9.64 -18.82
CA ASN A 180 3.34 -10.06 -18.71
C ASN A 180 4.07 -9.21 -17.66
N ARG A 181 3.97 -9.59 -16.38
CA ARG A 181 4.72 -8.93 -15.30
C ARG A 181 6.21 -9.23 -15.47
N MET A 182 6.93 -8.28 -16.05
CA MET A 182 8.37 -8.43 -16.28
C MET A 182 9.14 -8.47 -14.96
N ALA A 183 10.10 -9.39 -14.87
CA ALA A 183 11.05 -9.41 -13.76
C ALA A 183 11.89 -8.12 -13.71
N VAL A 184 12.36 -7.75 -12.51
CA VAL A 184 13.15 -6.53 -12.29
C VAL A 184 14.35 -6.44 -13.23
N GLN A 185 15.08 -7.54 -13.43
CA GLN A 185 16.24 -7.57 -14.32
C GLN A 185 15.85 -7.26 -15.78
N SER A 186 14.68 -7.72 -16.22
CA SER A 186 14.18 -7.45 -17.57
C SER A 186 13.80 -5.98 -17.76
N ILE A 187 13.20 -5.35 -16.74
CA ILE A 187 12.92 -3.91 -16.73
C ILE A 187 14.23 -3.11 -16.78
N CYS A 188 15.22 -3.47 -15.97
CA CYS A 188 16.54 -2.84 -15.99
C CYS A 188 17.21 -2.95 -17.36
N ASN A 189 17.19 -4.12 -17.98
CA ASN A 189 17.75 -4.35 -19.31
C ASN A 189 17.04 -3.52 -20.38
N LEU A 190 15.70 -3.45 -20.34
CA LEU A 190 14.89 -2.68 -21.27
C LEU A 190 15.22 -1.18 -21.20
N LEU A 191 15.43 -0.65 -19.99
CA LEU A 191 15.68 0.76 -19.74
C LEU A 191 17.18 1.13 -19.78
N GLY A 192 18.07 0.15 -19.94
CA GLY A 192 19.52 0.38 -19.85
C GLY A 192 19.99 0.84 -18.46
N ILE A 193 19.27 0.46 -17.40
CA ILE A 193 19.57 0.83 -16.01
C ILE A 193 20.45 -0.25 -15.37
N THR A 194 21.56 0.16 -14.76
CA THR A 194 22.41 -0.77 -14.01
C THR A 194 21.71 -1.23 -12.73
N ARG A 195 21.98 -2.47 -12.31
CA ARG A 195 21.46 -3.03 -11.05
C ARG A 195 21.75 -2.12 -9.85
N THR A 196 22.97 -1.59 -9.75
CA THR A 196 23.35 -0.65 -8.68
C THR A 196 22.49 0.60 -8.68
N LYS A 197 22.25 1.20 -9.85
CA LYS A 197 21.42 2.42 -9.94
C LYS A 197 19.96 2.12 -9.62
N PHE A 198 19.44 0.96 -10.06
CA PHE A 198 18.09 0.51 -9.72
C PHE A 198 17.89 0.44 -8.20
N TYR A 199 18.73 -0.31 -7.47
CA TYR A 199 18.58 -0.44 -6.03
C TYR A 199 18.80 0.89 -5.29
N ALA A 200 19.73 1.73 -5.75
CA ALA A 200 19.99 3.04 -5.16
C ALA A 200 18.79 4.01 -5.24
N VAL A 201 17.93 3.88 -6.26
CA VAL A 201 16.74 4.73 -6.40
C VAL A 201 15.48 4.05 -5.85
N MET A 202 15.29 2.76 -6.11
CA MET A 202 14.04 2.07 -5.77
C MET A 202 13.87 1.85 -4.28
N ARG A 203 14.95 1.64 -3.50
CA ARG A 203 14.88 1.43 -2.04
C ARG A 203 14.22 2.60 -1.29
N ARG A 204 14.20 3.79 -1.89
CA ARG A 204 13.46 4.96 -1.37
C ARG A 204 11.94 4.76 -1.35
N LEU A 205 11.44 3.72 -2.01
CA LEU A 205 10.04 3.33 -2.08
C LEU A 205 9.74 2.05 -1.27
N HIS A 206 10.62 1.62 -0.37
CA HIS A 206 10.46 0.38 0.42
C HIS A 206 9.15 0.34 1.23
N SER A 207 8.54 1.49 1.53
CA SER A 207 7.28 1.55 2.29
C SER A 207 6.03 1.31 1.43
N VAL A 208 6.17 1.36 0.10
CA VAL A 208 5.05 1.30 -0.86
C VAL A 208 5.23 0.25 -1.96
N ILE A 209 6.47 -0.19 -2.19
CA ILE A 209 6.83 -1.22 -3.16
C ILE A 209 7.73 -2.24 -2.50
N ASP A 210 7.37 -3.51 -2.67
CA ASP A 210 8.22 -4.65 -2.39
C ASP A 210 9.25 -4.80 -3.51
N ILE A 211 10.52 -4.68 -3.12
CA ILE A 211 11.66 -4.65 -4.04
C ILE A 211 12.39 -5.98 -3.84
N PRO A 212 12.42 -6.86 -4.85
CA PRO A 212 13.01 -8.17 -4.68
C PRO A 212 14.51 -8.06 -4.41
N GLU A 213 14.99 -8.99 -3.59
CA GLU A 213 16.41 -9.07 -3.28
C GLU A 213 17.23 -9.27 -4.57
N PRO A 214 18.48 -8.81 -4.57
CA PRO A 214 19.33 -8.87 -5.76
C PRO A 214 19.58 -10.28 -6.32
N SER A 215 19.35 -11.35 -5.54
CA SER A 215 19.37 -12.74 -6.00
C SER A 215 18.16 -13.11 -6.86
N ASP A 216 17.00 -12.51 -6.59
CA ASP A 216 15.70 -12.95 -7.11
C ASP A 216 15.21 -12.05 -8.24
N ALA A 217 15.91 -10.95 -8.52
CA ALA A 217 15.58 -9.94 -9.52
C ALA A 217 15.44 -10.48 -10.95
N ALA A 218 16.01 -11.65 -11.26
CA ALA A 218 15.90 -12.29 -12.57
C ALA A 218 14.53 -12.91 -12.84
N GLU A 219 13.82 -13.29 -11.77
CA GLU A 219 12.55 -14.04 -11.85
C GLU A 219 11.39 -13.27 -11.22
N THR A 220 11.69 -12.30 -10.36
CA THR A 220 10.67 -11.60 -9.56
C THR A 220 10.37 -10.21 -10.11
N PRO A 221 9.09 -9.89 -10.41
CA PRO A 221 8.67 -8.54 -10.80
C PRO A 221 8.56 -7.61 -9.58
N LEU A 222 8.45 -6.30 -9.82
CA LEU A 222 8.07 -5.37 -8.75
C LEU A 222 6.63 -5.62 -8.29
N HIS A 223 6.40 -5.47 -6.98
CA HIS A 223 5.10 -5.62 -6.38
C HIS A 223 4.75 -4.38 -5.54
N PHE A 224 3.61 -3.76 -5.82
CA PHE A 224 3.07 -2.69 -4.98
C PHE A 224 2.39 -3.32 -3.77
N PHE A 225 2.70 -2.88 -2.54
CA PHE A 225 2.03 -3.45 -1.35
C PHE A 225 0.52 -3.23 -1.41
N HIS A 226 0.10 -2.06 -1.91
CA HIS A 226 -1.30 -1.70 -2.02
C HIS A 226 -1.61 -1.10 -3.38
N ALA A 227 -2.74 -1.49 -3.97
CA ALA A 227 -3.23 -0.92 -5.23
C ALA A 227 -3.46 0.60 -5.15
N THR A 228 -3.71 1.13 -3.95
CA THR A 228 -3.94 2.55 -3.69
C THR A 228 -2.76 3.43 -4.09
N PHE A 229 -1.52 2.94 -4.00
CA PHE A 229 -0.35 3.70 -4.45
C PHE A 229 -0.28 3.79 -5.97
N LEU A 230 -0.59 2.71 -6.67
CA LEU A 230 -0.70 2.74 -8.13
C LEU A 230 -1.87 3.64 -8.60
N ASP A 231 -3.02 3.56 -7.93
CA ASP A 231 -4.17 4.44 -8.17
C ASP A 231 -3.78 5.91 -7.96
N TYR A 232 -2.95 6.21 -6.96
CA TYR A 232 -2.43 7.56 -6.70
C TYR A 232 -1.51 8.02 -7.85
N LEU A 233 -0.52 7.21 -8.23
CA LEU A 233 0.44 7.54 -9.29
C LEU A 233 -0.21 7.73 -10.67
N THR A 234 -1.31 7.02 -10.94
CA THR A 234 -2.01 7.07 -12.24
C THR A 234 -3.06 8.17 -12.34
N ASP A 235 -3.40 8.86 -11.25
CA ASP A 235 -4.30 10.00 -11.24
C ASP A 235 -3.51 11.32 -11.11
N PRO A 236 -3.43 12.14 -12.17
CA PRO A 236 -2.73 13.42 -12.14
C PRO A 236 -3.30 14.42 -11.13
N ASN A 237 -4.59 14.30 -10.77
CA ASN A 237 -5.21 15.18 -9.78
C ASN A 237 -4.76 14.85 -8.36
N ARG A 238 -4.32 13.60 -8.12
CA ARG A 238 -3.82 13.14 -6.82
C ARG A 238 -2.30 13.30 -6.73
N ALA A 239 -1.57 12.77 -7.71
CA ALA A 239 -0.10 12.73 -7.66
C ALA A 239 0.60 13.99 -8.20
N GLY A 240 -0.09 14.85 -8.95
CA GLY A 240 0.51 16.06 -9.53
C GLY A 240 1.80 15.77 -10.29
N ARG A 241 2.93 16.37 -9.84
CA ARG A 241 4.26 16.18 -10.45
C ARG A 241 4.79 14.73 -10.38
N PHE A 242 4.22 13.93 -9.50
CA PHE A 242 4.57 12.51 -9.33
C PHE A 242 3.70 11.57 -10.15
N SER A 243 2.78 12.10 -10.96
CA SER A 243 1.98 11.24 -11.81
C SER A 243 2.86 10.56 -12.86
N ILE A 244 2.67 9.25 -13.02
CA ILE A 244 3.40 8.48 -14.04
C ILE A 244 2.72 8.57 -15.42
N GLY A 245 1.48 9.05 -15.48
CA GLY A 245 0.68 9.16 -16.69
C GLY A 245 0.15 7.82 -17.19
N LYS A 246 -1.00 7.85 -17.87
CA LYS A 246 -1.41 6.83 -18.83
C LYS A 246 -1.39 7.45 -20.22
#